data_AF-A0A024FYP8-F1
#
_entry.id   AF-A0A024FYP8-F1
#
_cell.length_a   1.000
_cell.length_b   1.000
_cell.length_c   1.000
_cell.angle_alpha   90.00
_cell.angle_beta   90.00
_cell.angle_gamma   90.00
#
_symmetry.space_group_name_H-M   'P 1'
#
loop_
_entity.id
_entity.type
_entity.pdbx_description
1 polymer ?
#
loop_
_entity_poly.entity_id
_entity_poly.type
_entity_poly.pdbx_seq_one_letter_code
_entity_poly.pdbx_strand_id
1 'polypeptide(L)'
;MVSIGFANAYFHLVDKQPGWDIHSYGYHGDDGRYYHNSGRGVTFGPRFNVGDTVGCGYKINRRTQVIDLFFTKNGQPIPAGESINGCDLHDEMYPVVGIDSTDAVHFNLGQEPFQYDFVDELFENMTHADVKPETYLPWLILSDNERESDSSETDDEPMIYSNLEVYMRDMVEMMDDGELFHMI
;
A
#
# COMPACT_ATOMS: atom_id res chain seq x y z
N MET A 1 -2.42 -16.18 -12.90
CA MET A 1 -2.30 -14.72 -12.72
C MET A 1 -2.20 -14.39 -11.25
N VAL A 2 -1.56 -13.26 -10.93
CA VAL A 2 -1.62 -12.62 -9.61
C VAL A 2 -2.26 -11.25 -9.81
N SER A 3 -3.11 -10.83 -8.90
CA SER A 3 -3.70 -9.50 -8.86
C SER A 3 -3.66 -8.94 -7.44
N ILE A 4 -3.54 -7.62 -7.32
CA ILE A 4 -3.49 -6.92 -6.04
C ILE A 4 -4.50 -5.78 -6.01
N GLY A 5 -4.94 -5.38 -4.82
CA GLY A 5 -5.72 -4.16 -4.63
C GLY A 5 -6.41 -4.15 -3.29
N PHE A 6 -7.60 -3.56 -3.24
CA PHE A 6 -8.36 -3.36 -2.02
C PHE A 6 -9.78 -3.89 -2.16
N ALA A 7 -10.32 -4.40 -1.06
CA ALA A 7 -11.69 -4.86 -0.95
C ALA A 7 -12.32 -4.47 0.38
N ASN A 8 -13.64 -4.30 0.42
CA ASN A 8 -14.37 -4.20 1.68
C ASN A 8 -14.79 -5.58 2.20
N ALA A 9 -15.35 -5.63 3.41
CA ALA A 9 -15.74 -6.88 4.07
C ALA A 9 -16.80 -7.73 3.32
N TYR A 10 -17.47 -7.16 2.30
CA TYR A 10 -18.49 -7.86 1.50
C TYR A 10 -17.91 -8.56 0.25
N PHE A 11 -16.62 -8.39 -0.02
CA PHE A 11 -15.98 -9.04 -1.17
C PHE A 11 -15.99 -10.57 -1.05
N HIS A 12 -16.38 -11.24 -2.14
CA HIS A 12 -16.39 -12.69 -2.19
C HIS A 12 -14.97 -13.21 -2.47
N LEU A 13 -14.31 -13.81 -1.46
CA LEU A 13 -12.92 -14.27 -1.57
C LEU A 13 -12.72 -15.52 -2.44
N VAL A 14 -13.78 -16.28 -2.73
CA VAL A 14 -13.70 -17.54 -3.50
C VAL A 14 -14.16 -17.30 -4.93
N ASP A 15 -13.43 -17.87 -5.90
CA ASP A 15 -13.70 -17.80 -7.34
C ASP A 15 -13.76 -16.36 -7.91
N LYS A 16 -13.09 -15.42 -7.25
CA LYS A 16 -12.99 -14.02 -7.67
C LYS A 16 -11.56 -13.51 -7.57
N GLN A 17 -11.22 -12.61 -8.50
CA GLN A 17 -10.04 -11.76 -8.40
C GLN A 17 -10.47 -10.36 -7.95
N PRO A 18 -9.62 -9.62 -7.20
CA PRO A 18 -9.79 -8.20 -6.93
C PRO A 18 -10.31 -7.41 -8.14
N GLY A 19 -11.39 -6.65 -7.97
CA GLY A 19 -12.00 -5.83 -9.02
C GLY A 19 -13.10 -6.52 -9.85
N TRP A 20 -13.32 -7.83 -9.68
CA TRP A 20 -14.37 -8.56 -10.42
C TRP A 20 -15.79 -8.37 -9.88
N ASP A 21 -15.95 -7.64 -8.78
CA ASP A 21 -17.25 -7.24 -8.24
C ASP A 21 -17.19 -5.81 -7.69
N ILE A 22 -18.33 -5.33 -7.21
CA ILE A 22 -18.51 -3.97 -6.71
C ILE A 22 -17.77 -3.70 -5.38
N HIS A 23 -17.37 -4.75 -4.67
CA HIS A 23 -16.78 -4.65 -3.34
C HIS A 23 -15.25 -4.62 -3.37
N SER A 24 -14.66 -4.58 -4.56
CA SER A 24 -13.22 -4.66 -4.75
C SER A 24 -12.71 -3.84 -5.92
N TYR A 25 -11.41 -3.55 -5.86
CA TYR A 25 -10.63 -2.85 -6.87
C TYR A 25 -9.34 -3.63 -7.08
N GLY A 26 -8.91 -3.80 -8.31
CA GLY A 26 -7.77 -4.67 -8.61
C GLY A 26 -6.92 -4.25 -9.80
N TYR A 27 -5.62 -4.48 -9.69
CA TYR A 27 -4.65 -4.39 -10.76
C TYR A 27 -4.09 -5.78 -11.07
N HIS A 28 -4.22 -6.21 -12.33
CA HIS A 28 -3.99 -7.60 -12.73
C HIS A 28 -2.68 -7.75 -13.51
N GLY A 29 -1.86 -8.74 -13.12
CA GLY A 29 -0.51 -8.89 -13.65
C GLY A 29 -0.43 -9.47 -15.06
N ASP A 30 -1.39 -10.31 -15.45
CA ASP A 30 -1.41 -10.98 -16.74
C ASP A 30 -1.67 -10.03 -17.91
N ASP A 31 -2.44 -8.96 -17.70
CA ASP A 31 -2.81 -8.01 -18.75
C ASP A 31 -2.47 -6.54 -18.45
N GLY A 32 -2.10 -6.21 -17.21
CA GLY A 32 -1.76 -4.87 -16.77
C GLY A 32 -2.98 -3.96 -16.59
N ARG A 33 -4.18 -4.51 -16.50
CA ARG A 33 -5.43 -3.73 -16.46
C ARG A 33 -5.91 -3.48 -15.04
N TYR A 34 -6.69 -2.42 -14.91
CA TYR A 34 -7.44 -2.09 -13.71
C TYR A 34 -8.86 -2.66 -13.81
N TYR A 35 -9.36 -3.17 -12.71
CA TYR A 35 -10.63 -3.85 -12.57
C TYR A 35 -11.41 -3.26 -11.40
N HIS A 36 -12.69 -2.99 -11.63
CA HIS A 36 -13.67 -2.67 -10.61
C HIS A 36 -15.06 -3.02 -11.14
N ASN A 37 -15.87 -3.71 -10.34
CA ASN A 37 -17.25 -4.09 -10.66
C ASN A 37 -17.44 -4.73 -12.05
N SER A 38 -16.43 -5.45 -12.54
CA SER A 38 -16.41 -5.94 -13.91
C SER A 38 -15.35 -7.02 -14.08
N GLY A 39 -15.68 -8.10 -14.78
CA GLY A 39 -14.68 -9.05 -15.28
C GLY A 39 -13.96 -8.57 -16.55
N ARG A 40 -14.20 -7.33 -16.99
CA ARG A 40 -13.53 -6.68 -18.12
C ARG A 40 -12.79 -5.45 -17.60
N GLY A 41 -11.47 -5.55 -17.51
CA GLY A 41 -10.62 -4.46 -17.04
C GLY A 41 -10.41 -3.38 -18.10
N VAL A 42 -9.98 -2.21 -17.64
CA VAL A 42 -9.59 -1.06 -18.45
C VAL A 42 -8.07 -0.95 -18.54
N THR A 43 -7.57 -0.37 -19.63
CA THR A 43 -6.13 -0.11 -19.80
C THR A 43 -5.64 0.75 -18.65
N PHE A 44 -4.57 0.32 -17.98
CA PHE A 44 -4.07 1.00 -16.79
C PHE A 44 -2.55 1.08 -16.79
N GLY A 45 -1.88 -0.05 -16.59
CA GLY A 45 -0.45 -0.11 -16.39
C GLY A 45 0.24 -1.18 -17.23
N PRO A 46 1.56 -1.36 -17.04
CA PRO A 46 2.28 -2.48 -17.60
C PRO A 46 1.78 -3.80 -16.99
N ARG A 47 2.15 -4.93 -17.59
CA ARG A 47 2.03 -6.24 -16.92
C ARG A 47 3.06 -6.36 -15.81
N PHE A 48 2.83 -7.25 -14.85
CA PHE A 48 3.82 -7.64 -13.85
C PHE A 48 3.90 -9.17 -13.73
N ASN A 49 5.08 -9.68 -13.43
CA ASN A 49 5.37 -11.12 -13.36
C ASN A 49 6.35 -11.43 -12.23
N VAL A 50 6.73 -12.70 -12.12
CA VAL A 50 7.78 -13.17 -11.20
C VAL A 50 9.01 -12.26 -11.27
N GLY A 51 9.44 -11.78 -10.11
CA GLY A 51 10.58 -10.88 -9.94
C GLY A 51 10.22 -9.39 -9.89
N ASP A 52 8.99 -9.01 -10.24
CA ASP A 52 8.50 -7.65 -10.03
C ASP A 52 7.99 -7.48 -8.59
N THR A 53 8.23 -6.29 -8.02
CA THR A 53 7.55 -5.81 -6.81
C THR A 53 6.41 -4.91 -7.24
N VAL A 54 5.23 -5.10 -6.67
CA VAL A 54 4.03 -4.33 -7.00
C VAL A 54 3.39 -3.85 -5.71
N GLY A 55 3.13 -2.55 -5.59
CA GLY A 55 2.47 -1.96 -4.43
C GLY A 55 1.08 -1.43 -4.79
N CYS A 56 0.21 -1.33 -3.78
CA CYS A 56 -1.08 -0.65 -3.89
C CYS A 56 -1.33 0.19 -2.64
N GLY A 57 -1.74 1.43 -2.82
CA GLY A 57 -2.05 2.32 -1.71
C GLY A 57 -3.27 3.17 -2.04
N TYR A 58 -3.71 3.93 -1.05
CA TYR A 58 -4.75 4.92 -1.29
C TYR A 58 -4.56 6.20 -0.48
N LYS A 59 -4.98 7.31 -1.07
CA LYS A 59 -5.06 8.63 -0.45
C LYS A 59 -6.51 8.96 -0.18
N ILE A 60 -6.82 9.44 1.02
CA ILE A 60 -8.16 9.91 1.36
C ILE A 60 -8.16 11.42 1.40
N ASN A 61 -8.94 12.05 0.52
CA ASN A 61 -9.22 13.47 0.63
C ASN A 61 -10.21 13.70 1.78
N ARG A 62 -9.76 14.17 2.94
CA ARG A 62 -10.63 14.33 4.12
C ARG A 62 -11.79 15.32 3.90
N ARG A 63 -11.66 16.28 2.99
CA ARG A 63 -12.71 17.27 2.72
C ARG A 63 -13.85 16.68 1.89
N THR A 64 -13.53 15.88 0.87
CA THR A 64 -14.52 15.28 -0.02
C THR A 64 -14.88 13.85 0.39
N GLN A 65 -14.10 13.22 1.28
CA GLN A 65 -14.13 11.80 1.62
C GLN A 65 -13.94 10.88 0.41
N VAL A 66 -13.29 11.40 -0.64
CA VAL A 66 -12.95 10.63 -1.84
C VAL A 66 -11.66 9.87 -1.60
N ILE A 67 -11.65 8.60 -2.00
CA ILE A 67 -10.48 7.73 -1.94
C ILE A 67 -9.88 7.59 -3.34
N ASP A 68 -8.61 7.96 -3.45
CA ASP A 68 -7.82 7.85 -4.67
C ASP A 68 -6.84 6.68 -4.51
N LEU A 69 -7.09 5.58 -5.23
CA LEU A 69 -6.18 4.45 -5.26
C LEU A 69 -4.97 4.77 -6.16
N PHE A 70 -3.81 4.24 -5.79
CA PHE A 70 -2.64 4.23 -6.64
C PHE A 70 -1.95 2.88 -6.59
N PHE A 71 -1.19 2.59 -7.63
CA PHE A 71 -0.42 1.36 -7.75
C PHE A 71 1.02 1.71 -8.16
N THR A 72 1.95 0.87 -7.76
CA THR A 72 3.36 1.04 -8.09
C THR A 72 3.92 -0.25 -8.67
N LYS A 73 4.94 -0.12 -9.50
CA LYS A 73 5.72 -1.25 -10.00
C LYS A 73 7.20 -0.95 -9.84
N ASN A 74 7.92 -1.82 -9.15
CA ASN A 74 9.35 -1.72 -8.89
C ASN A 74 9.73 -0.34 -8.30
N GLY A 75 8.92 0.14 -7.36
CA GLY A 75 9.10 1.43 -6.69
C GLY A 75 8.71 2.66 -7.50
N GLN A 76 8.13 2.50 -8.69
CA GLN A 76 7.69 3.61 -9.53
C GLN A 76 6.16 3.69 -9.58
N PRO A 77 5.54 4.86 -9.40
CA PRO A 77 4.09 5.01 -9.51
C PRO A 77 3.63 4.73 -10.94
N ILE A 78 2.52 4.00 -11.06
CA ILE A 78 1.86 3.76 -12.34
C ILE A 78 0.93 4.96 -12.61
N PRO A 79 1.11 5.70 -13.71
CA PRO A 79 0.25 6.85 -14.01
C PRO A 79 -1.19 6.40 -14.23
N ALA A 80 -2.08 6.73 -13.28
CA ALA A 80 -3.42 6.17 -13.23
C ALA A 80 -4.39 6.65 -14.33
N GLY A 81 -4.05 7.73 -15.03
CA GLY A 81 -4.95 8.37 -16.00
C GLY A 81 -6.34 8.65 -15.40
N GLU A 82 -7.37 8.73 -16.24
CA GLU A 82 -8.78 8.84 -15.82
C GLU A 82 -9.38 7.48 -15.36
N SER A 83 -8.57 6.42 -15.24
CA SER A 83 -9.08 5.05 -15.06
C SER A 83 -9.36 4.70 -13.59
N ILE A 84 -8.80 5.47 -12.66
CA ILE A 84 -9.10 5.37 -11.23
C ILE A 84 -9.85 6.64 -10.84
N ASN A 85 -11.16 6.67 -11.12
CA ASN A 85 -12.01 7.76 -10.62
C ASN A 85 -12.66 7.31 -9.32
N GLY A 86 -12.34 8.03 -8.23
CA GLY A 86 -13.03 8.09 -6.95
C GLY A 86 -13.68 6.80 -6.47
N CYS A 87 -13.07 6.15 -5.48
CA CYS A 87 -13.70 4.99 -4.88
C CYS A 87 -14.83 5.43 -3.96
N ASP A 88 -16.07 5.13 -4.33
CA ASP A 88 -17.25 5.25 -3.48
C ASP A 88 -17.24 4.12 -2.44
N LEU A 89 -16.34 4.24 -1.48
CA LEU A 89 -16.24 3.31 -0.37
C LEU A 89 -16.66 4.03 0.90
N HIS A 90 -17.87 3.71 1.33
CA HIS A 90 -18.38 4.11 2.64
C HIS A 90 -17.91 3.17 3.77
N ASP A 91 -17.12 2.14 3.43
CA ASP A 91 -16.72 1.04 4.31
C ASP A 91 -15.19 0.93 4.44
N GLU A 92 -14.74 0.26 5.50
CA GLU A 92 -13.33 -0.08 5.74
C GLU A 92 -12.77 -0.98 4.64
N MET A 93 -11.52 -0.70 4.24
CA MET A 93 -10.83 -1.39 3.16
C MET A 93 -9.70 -2.27 3.68
N TYR A 94 -9.59 -3.45 3.09
CA TYR A 94 -8.57 -4.44 3.38
C TYR A 94 -7.72 -4.69 2.13
N PRO A 95 -6.41 -4.90 2.29
CA PRO A 95 -5.59 -5.39 1.18
C PRO A 95 -6.13 -6.74 0.73
N VAL A 96 -6.14 -6.96 -0.58
CA VAL A 96 -6.54 -8.24 -1.16
C VAL A 96 -5.59 -8.62 -2.28
N VAL A 97 -5.19 -9.89 -2.29
CA VAL A 97 -4.41 -10.49 -3.36
C VAL A 97 -5.16 -11.70 -3.88
N GLY A 98 -5.40 -11.70 -5.19
CA GLY A 98 -5.95 -12.84 -5.90
C GLY A 98 -4.82 -13.64 -6.55
N ILE A 99 -4.83 -14.96 -6.34
CA ILE A 99 -3.81 -15.87 -6.87
C ILE A 99 -4.52 -16.96 -7.67
N ASP A 100 -4.21 -17.00 -8.96
CA ASP A 100 -4.54 -18.09 -9.89
C ASP A 100 -3.26 -18.47 -10.66
N SER A 101 -2.19 -18.71 -9.92
CA SER A 101 -0.93 -19.24 -10.45
C SER A 101 -0.27 -20.16 -9.43
N THR A 102 0.80 -20.83 -9.86
CA THR A 102 1.66 -21.63 -8.99
C THR A 102 2.78 -20.81 -8.36
N ASP A 103 2.83 -19.51 -8.63
CA ASP A 103 3.91 -18.64 -8.19
C ASP A 103 3.74 -18.29 -6.69
N ALA A 104 4.86 -18.15 -6.00
CA ALA A 104 4.86 -17.66 -4.63
C ALA A 104 4.76 -16.13 -4.61
N VAL A 105 3.98 -15.60 -3.67
CA VAL A 105 3.87 -14.15 -3.42
C VAL A 105 4.43 -13.87 -2.03
N HIS A 106 5.36 -12.91 -1.96
CA HIS A 106 5.84 -12.35 -0.70
C HIS A 106 5.05 -11.08 -0.39
N PHE A 107 4.67 -10.91 0.87
CA PHE A 107 3.90 -9.76 1.33
C PHE A 107 4.78 -8.93 2.24
N ASN A 108 5.00 -7.67 1.88
CA ASN A 108 5.52 -6.67 2.78
C ASN A 108 4.34 -5.75 3.14
N LEU A 109 3.86 -5.83 4.37
CA LEU A 109 2.81 -4.98 4.93
C LEU A 109 3.40 -3.94 5.89
N GLY A 110 4.68 -3.57 5.67
CA GLY A 110 5.47 -2.72 6.56
C GLY A 110 6.39 -3.49 7.52
N GLN A 111 6.73 -4.75 7.24
CA GLN A 111 7.76 -5.46 8.00
C GLN A 111 9.18 -5.09 7.51
N GLU A 112 9.28 -4.58 6.28
CA GLU A 112 10.53 -4.16 5.62
C GLU A 112 10.29 -2.81 4.90
N PRO A 113 11.34 -2.06 4.55
CA PRO A 113 11.19 -0.87 3.71
C PRO A 113 10.43 -1.17 2.41
N PHE A 114 9.45 -0.33 2.08
CA PHE A 114 8.77 -0.40 0.80
C PHE A 114 9.73 0.02 -0.33
N GLN A 115 9.58 -0.61 -1.50
CA GLN A 115 10.37 -0.21 -2.67
C GLN A 115 9.90 1.13 -3.25
N TYR A 116 8.63 1.48 -3.05
CA TYR A 116 8.13 2.82 -3.35
C TYR A 116 8.48 3.74 -2.19
N ASP A 117 9.20 4.81 -2.49
CA ASP A 117 9.50 5.87 -1.52
C ASP A 117 8.35 6.88 -1.53
N PHE A 118 7.60 6.88 -0.45
CA PHE A 118 6.43 7.72 -0.21
C PHE A 118 6.66 8.65 0.99
N VAL A 119 7.87 8.64 1.58
CA VAL A 119 8.17 9.35 2.82
C VAL A 119 7.91 10.84 2.64
N ASP A 120 8.46 11.43 1.58
CA ASP A 120 8.26 12.84 1.27
C ASP A 120 6.78 13.18 1.06
N GLU A 121 6.03 12.31 0.36
CA GLU A 121 4.58 12.50 0.13
C GLU A 121 3.77 12.39 1.43
N LEU A 122 4.18 11.52 2.35
CA LEU A 122 3.55 11.34 3.66
C LEU A 122 3.66 12.61 4.51
N PHE A 123 4.82 13.27 4.45
CA PHE A 123 5.15 14.41 5.28
C PHE A 123 4.95 15.77 4.60
N GLU A 124 4.57 15.81 3.32
CA GLU A 124 4.44 17.05 2.53
C GLU A 124 3.51 18.09 3.19
N ASN A 125 2.47 17.63 3.90
CA ASN A 125 1.50 18.48 4.61
C ASN A 125 1.63 18.42 6.15
N MET A 126 2.64 17.75 6.70
CA MET A 126 2.87 17.70 8.15
C MET A 126 3.78 18.84 8.60
N THR A 127 3.38 19.54 9.67
CA THR A 127 4.33 20.46 10.32
C THR A 127 5.34 19.66 11.14
N HIS A 128 6.63 19.92 10.93
CA HIS A 128 7.78 19.21 11.54
C HIS A 128 7.78 19.11 13.08
N ALA A 129 6.87 19.79 13.78
CA ALA A 129 6.85 19.85 15.24
C ALA A 129 6.16 18.64 15.90
N ASP A 130 5.31 17.90 15.17
CA ASP A 130 4.33 17.01 15.80
C ASP A 130 4.59 15.51 15.59
N VAL A 131 5.54 15.10 14.73
CA VAL A 131 5.76 13.68 14.42
C VAL A 131 7.22 13.26 14.58
N LYS A 132 7.38 12.13 15.26
CA LYS A 132 8.64 11.40 15.44
C LYS A 132 8.65 10.21 14.47
N PRO A 133 9.32 10.29 13.30
CA PRO A 133 9.34 9.23 12.29
C PRO A 133 9.75 7.87 12.85
N GLU A 134 10.59 7.87 13.90
CA GLU A 134 11.01 6.69 14.65
C GLU A 134 9.87 5.86 15.26
N THR A 135 8.70 6.47 15.45
CA THR A 135 7.51 5.82 16.01
C THR A 135 6.70 5.10 14.93
N TYR A 136 6.94 5.43 13.65
CA TYR A 136 6.08 5.09 12.52
C TYR A 136 6.79 4.35 11.38
N LEU A 137 8.13 4.43 11.32
CA LEU A 137 8.94 3.70 10.36
C LEU A 137 10.22 3.18 11.06
N PRO A 138 10.17 2.10 11.85
CA PRO A 138 11.32 1.61 12.61
C PRO A 138 12.50 1.26 11.69
N TRP A 139 12.24 0.88 10.44
CA TRP A 139 13.29 0.65 9.44
C TRP A 139 13.95 1.92 8.91
N LEU A 140 13.29 3.09 8.99
CA LEU A 140 13.86 4.36 8.52
C LEU A 140 15.06 4.82 9.36
N ILE A 141 15.07 4.46 10.65
CA ILE A 141 16.19 4.76 11.57
C ILE A 141 17.38 3.83 11.30
N LEU A 142 17.11 2.58 10.91
CA LEU A 142 18.17 1.59 10.65
C LEU A 142 19.01 2.01 9.45
N SER A 143 18.40 2.58 8.41
CA SER A 143 19.14 3.08 7.23
C SER A 143 20.02 4.30 7.52
N ASP A 144 19.66 5.13 8.50
CA ASP A 144 20.47 6.29 8.89
C ASP A 144 21.62 5.88 9.82
N ASN A 145 21.41 4.88 10.69
CA ASN A 145 22.47 4.32 11.52
C ASN A 145 23.50 3.49 10.73
N GLU A 146 23.13 2.87 9.61
CA GLU A 146 24.10 2.21 8.71
C GLU A 146 24.95 3.21 7.91
N ARG A 147 24.53 4.47 7.78
CA ARG A 147 25.37 5.55 7.22
C ARG A 147 26.36 6.14 8.21
N GLU A 148 26.14 5.98 9.52
CA GLU A 148 27.04 6.48 10.56
C GLU A 148 27.89 5.39 11.26
N SER A 149 27.65 4.10 10.99
CA SER A 149 28.38 3.00 11.63
C SER A 149 29.45 2.36 10.75
N ASP A 150 30.50 3.13 10.43
CA ASP A 150 31.85 2.56 10.37
C ASP A 150 32.47 2.65 11.78
N SER A 151 31.98 1.81 12.71
CA SER A 151 32.78 1.25 13.82
C SER A 151 31.95 0.49 14.88
N SER A 152 32.32 -0.78 15.00
CA SER A 152 32.20 -1.70 16.16
C SER A 152 30.83 -2.24 16.61
N GLU A 153 30.80 -3.58 16.64
CA GLU A 153 29.79 -4.52 17.13
C GLU A 153 29.35 -4.30 18.59
N THR A 154 28.07 -4.54 18.87
CA THR A 154 27.62 -5.43 19.97
C THR A 154 26.21 -5.96 19.68
N ASP A 155 26.03 -7.26 19.88
CA ASP A 155 24.77 -8.01 19.79
C ASP A 155 23.74 -7.54 20.83
N ASP A 156 22.61 -7.00 20.38
CA ASP A 156 21.35 -6.96 21.13
C ASP A 156 20.20 -6.83 20.11
N GLU A 157 19.50 -7.92 19.80
CA GLU A 157 18.27 -7.87 19.00
C GLU A 157 17.12 -7.28 19.83
N PRO A 158 16.44 -6.20 19.39
CA PRO A 158 15.22 -5.77 20.03
C PRO A 158 14.03 -6.58 19.51
N MET A 159 13.34 -7.22 20.45
CA MET A 159 12.06 -7.89 20.26
C MET A 159 10.97 -6.90 19.82
N ILE A 160 10.67 -6.83 18.52
CA ILE A 160 9.51 -6.09 17.99
C ILE A 160 8.43 -7.09 17.58
N TYR A 161 7.69 -7.57 18.57
CA TYR A 161 6.36 -8.14 18.37
C TYR A 161 5.37 -7.34 19.22
N SER A 162 4.99 -6.16 18.74
CA SER A 162 3.87 -5.40 19.30
C SER A 162 2.85 -5.10 18.21
N ASN A 163 1.65 -5.65 18.41
CA ASN A 163 0.40 -5.57 17.63
C ASN A 163 0.34 -4.52 16.51
N LEU A 164 0.39 -5.02 15.27
CA LEU A 164 0.19 -4.29 14.00
C LEU A 164 -1.07 -3.39 13.99
N GLU A 165 -2.15 -3.80 14.67
CA GLU A 165 -3.40 -3.03 14.76
C GLU A 165 -3.24 -1.67 15.48
N VAL A 166 -2.36 -1.59 16.48
CA VAL A 166 -2.10 -0.34 17.21
C VAL A 166 -1.30 0.61 16.32
N TYR A 167 -0.34 0.03 15.59
CA TYR A 167 0.59 0.78 14.74
C TYR A 167 -0.09 1.47 13.56
N MET A 168 -0.97 0.74 12.88
CA MET A 168 -1.78 1.25 11.77
C MET A 168 -2.75 2.34 12.25
N ARG A 169 -3.26 2.22 13.47
CA ARG A 169 -4.20 3.19 14.06
C ARG A 169 -3.51 4.51 14.46
N ASP A 170 -2.31 4.44 15.01
CA ASP A 170 -1.58 5.64 15.45
C ASP A 170 -1.06 6.48 14.27
N MET A 171 -0.72 5.86 13.12
CA MET A 171 -0.44 6.57 11.86
C MET A 171 -1.64 7.40 11.38
N VAL A 172 -2.85 6.86 11.57
CA VAL A 172 -4.11 7.43 11.07
C VAL A 172 -4.52 8.70 11.84
N GLU A 173 -4.21 8.76 13.13
CA GLU A 173 -4.62 9.86 14.01
C GLU A 173 -3.73 11.12 13.87
N MET A 174 -2.49 11.02 13.38
CA MET A 174 -1.52 12.15 13.34
C MET A 174 -1.55 13.03 12.07
N MET A 175 -2.26 12.64 11.01
CA MET A 175 -2.37 13.43 9.77
C MET A 175 -3.55 14.40 9.83
N ASP A 176 -3.47 15.43 10.69
CA ASP A 176 -4.59 16.35 10.95
C ASP A 176 -4.81 17.40 9.84
N ASP A 177 -3.89 17.52 8.87
CA ASP A 177 -3.91 18.61 7.87
C ASP A 177 -4.09 18.18 6.39
N GLY A 178 -4.81 17.07 6.15
CA GLY A 178 -5.64 17.01 4.93
C GLY A 178 -5.62 15.76 4.06
N GLU A 179 -4.67 14.84 4.21
CA GLU A 179 -4.66 13.57 3.47
C GLU A 179 -4.31 12.42 4.40
N LEU A 180 -5.23 11.44 4.53
CA LEU A 180 -4.93 10.20 5.22
C LEU A 180 -4.37 9.21 4.19
N PHE A 181 -3.14 8.76 4.41
CA PHE A 181 -2.52 7.70 3.64
C PHE A 181 -2.77 6.37 4.33
N HIS A 182 -3.27 5.39 3.59
CA HIS A 182 -3.21 4.00 4.02
C HIS A 182 -2.38 3.27 2.97
N MET A 183 -1.28 2.67 3.42
CA MET A 183 -0.36 1.95 2.55
C MET A 183 -0.12 0.55 3.06
N ILE A 184 0.02 -0.36 2.10
CA ILE A 184 0.40 -1.76 2.26
C ILE A 184 1.19 -2.20 1.02
#